data_AF-Q1AVA9-F1
#
_entry.id   AF-Q1AVA9-F1
#
_cell.length_a   1.000
_cell.length_b   1.000
_cell.length_c   1.000
_cell.angle_alpha   90.00
_cell.angle_beta   90.00
_cell.angle_gamma   90.00
#
_symmetry.space_group_name_H-M   'P 1'
#
loop_
_entity.id
_entity.type
_entity.pdbx_description
1 polymer ?
#
loop_
_entity_poly.entity_id
_entity_poly.type
_entity_poly.pdbx_seq_one_letter_code
_entity_poly.pdbx_strand_id
1 'polypeptide(L)'
;MMDPRAIEELLPAYAAGELSGEEARRVEAALEGSPRLREELARYERLFVLLAAAAEQEISAPEGLQGQVARRVAIAAYLGAAANLAGDILGAYGRALVYYLGLA
;
A
#
# COMPACT_ATOMS: atom_id res chain seq x y z
N MET A 1 20.20 11.45 24.33
CA MET A 1 21.12 11.38 23.18
C MET A 1 20.63 10.24 22.31
N MET A 2 20.09 10.51 21.11
CA MET A 2 19.63 9.44 20.23
C MET A 2 20.81 8.68 19.63
N ASP A 3 20.64 7.38 19.37
CA ASP A 3 21.61 6.55 18.66
C ASP A 3 21.85 7.17 17.27
N PRO A 4 23.12 7.41 16.85
CA PRO A 4 23.46 7.90 15.51
C PRO A 4 22.75 7.15 14.38
N ARG A 5 22.45 5.86 14.56
CA ARG A 5 21.72 5.04 13.58
C ARG A 5 20.26 5.46 13.41
N ALA A 6 19.61 5.93 14.47
CA ALA A 6 18.23 6.40 14.40
C ALA A 6 18.08 7.68 13.56
N ILE A 7 19.12 8.52 13.52
CA ILE A 7 19.13 9.72 12.65
C ILE A 7 19.35 9.32 11.19
N GLU A 8 20.20 8.33 10.93
CA GLU A 8 20.44 7.82 9.58
C GLU A 8 19.17 7.20 8.96
N GLU A 9 18.35 6.52 9.76
CA GLU A 9 17.06 5.98 9.33
C GLU A 9 16.03 7.06 8.97
N LEU A 10 16.16 8.27 9.54
CA LEU A 10 15.26 9.40 9.27
C LEU A 10 15.69 10.22 8.04
N LEU A 11 16.92 10.08 7.55
CA LEU A 11 17.43 10.85 6.41
C LEU A 11 16.60 10.69 5.11
N PRO A 12 16.13 9.49 4.72
CA PRO A 12 15.30 9.35 3.52
C PRO A 12 13.98 10.12 3.63
N ALA A 13 13.30 10.03 4.78
CA ALA A 13 12.05 10.74 5.03
C ALA A 13 12.26 12.26 5.10
N TYR A 14 13.39 12.70 5.65
CA TYR A 14 13.79 14.11 5.61
C TYR A 14 14.00 14.59 4.17
N ALA A 15 14.76 13.83 3.37
CA ALA A 15 15.03 14.16 1.96
C ALA A 15 13.77 14.17 1.09
N ALA A 16 12.79 13.32 1.40
CA ALA A 16 11.47 13.32 0.77
C ALA A 16 10.55 14.48 1.23
N GLY A 17 10.96 15.25 2.25
CA GLY A 17 10.14 16.33 2.83
C GLY A 17 8.96 15.83 3.67
N GLU A 18 8.99 14.57 4.10
CA GLU A 18 7.90 13.93 4.86
C GLU A 18 8.01 14.16 6.38
N LEU A 19 9.18 14.60 6.87
CA LEU A 19 9.38 14.93 8.28
C LEU A 19 8.90 16.35 8.60
N SER A 20 8.29 16.51 9.78
CA SER A 20 7.84 17.81 10.28
C SER A 20 8.12 18.01 11.76
N GLY A 21 8.07 19.27 12.19
CA GLY A 21 8.10 19.63 13.62
C GLY A 21 9.40 19.27 14.34
N GLU A 22 9.33 18.38 15.31
CA GLU A 22 10.46 18.03 16.18
C GLU A 22 11.43 17.03 15.54
N GLU A 23 10.97 16.20 14.62
CA GLU A 23 11.82 15.24 13.91
C GLU A 23 12.75 15.94 12.91
N ALA A 24 12.21 16.86 12.11
CA ALA A 24 13.00 17.66 11.18
C ALA A 24 14.11 18.47 11.90
N ARG A 25 13.75 19.18 12.98
CA ARG A 25 14.72 19.96 13.77
C ARG A 25 15.82 19.10 14.38
N ARG A 26 15.52 17.85 14.76
CA ARG A 26 16.54 16.91 15.27
C ARG A 26 17.50 16.45 14.18
N VAL A 27 17.00 16.19 12.98
CA VAL A 27 17.83 15.84 11.82
C VAL A 27 18.72 17.03 11.42
N GLU A 28 18.16 18.24 11.38
CA GLU A 28 18.92 19.48 11.10
C GLU A 28 20.08 19.70 12.08
N ALA A 29 19.81 19.59 13.39
CA ALA A 29 20.85 19.70 14.40
C ALA A 29 21.96 18.64 14.25
N ALA A 30 21.60 17.42 13.82
CA ALA A 30 22.57 16.36 13.57
C ALA A 30 23.39 16.60 12.29
N LEU A 31 22.79 17.19 11.25
CA LEU A 31 23.46 17.54 9.99
C LEU A 31 24.49 18.65 10.17
N GLU A 32 24.22 19.64 11.03
CA GLU A 32 25.18 20.69 11.37
C GLU A 32 26.47 20.11 11.97
N GLY A 33 26.35 19.10 12.84
CA GLY A 33 27.47 18.47 13.53
C GLY A 33 28.22 17.40 12.75
N SER A 34 27.72 16.93 11.60
CA SER A 34 28.27 15.76 10.91
C SER A 34 28.37 15.94 9.39
N PRO A 35 29.59 16.10 8.84
CA PRO A 35 29.82 16.11 7.39
C PRO A 35 29.34 14.82 6.70
N ARG A 36 29.51 13.66 7.36
CA ARG A 36 29.06 12.36 6.85
C ARG A 36 27.55 12.31 6.62
N LEU A 37 26.75 12.81 7.55
CA LEU A 37 25.29 12.82 7.40
C LEU A 37 24.85 13.73 6.25
N ARG A 38 25.56 14.84 6.02
CA ARG A 38 25.31 15.72 4.87
C ARG A 38 25.64 15.04 3.54
N GLU A 39 26.71 14.26 3.47
CA GLU A 39 27.05 13.48 2.27
C GLU A 39 26.00 12.40 1.97
N GLU A 40 25.50 11.71 3.00
CA GLU A 40 24.43 10.72 2.85
C GLU A 40 23.10 11.38 2.46
N LEU A 41 22.74 12.51 3.06
CA LEU A 41 21.57 13.30 2.65
C LEU A 41 21.65 13.67 1.17
N ALA A 42 22.78 14.21 0.71
CA ALA A 42 22.99 14.56 -0.69
C ALA A 42 22.90 13.33 -1.63
N ARG A 43 23.22 12.13 -1.14
CA ARG A 43 23.02 10.88 -1.90
C ARG A 43 21.54 10.56 -2.06
N TYR A 44 20.74 10.69 -1.00
CA TYR A 44 19.29 10.50 -1.06
C TYR A 44 18.61 11.54 -1.94
N GLU A 45 18.98 12.82 -1.85
CA GLU A 45 18.47 13.88 -2.72
C GLU A 45 18.70 13.56 -4.21
N ARG A 46 19.91 13.13 -4.57
CA ARG A 46 20.21 12.69 -5.94
C ARG A 46 19.35 11.50 -6.37
N LEU A 47 19.14 10.52 -5.49
CA LEU A 47 18.29 9.38 -5.78
C LEU A 47 16.83 9.81 -6.02
N PHE A 48 16.29 10.70 -5.19
CA PHE A 48 14.93 11.19 -5.36
C PHE A 48 14.74 11.98 -6.65
N VAL A 49 15.73 12.77 -7.07
CA VAL A 49 15.70 13.44 -8.38
C VAL A 49 15.64 12.42 -9.52
N LEU A 50 16.43 11.34 -9.46
CA LEU A 50 16.39 10.29 -10.48
C LEU A 50 15.06 9.53 -10.48
N LEU A 51 14.48 9.26 -9.31
CA LEU A 51 13.17 8.62 -9.17
C LEU A 51 12.04 9.52 -9.69
N ALA A 52 12.08 10.82 -9.40
CA ALA A 52 11.12 11.79 -9.94
C ALA A 52 11.20 11.84 -11.47
N ALA A 53 12.40 11.90 -12.04
CA ALA A 53 12.60 11.84 -13.49
C ALA A 53 12.14 10.51 -14.10
N ALA A 54 12.26 9.39 -13.37
CA ALA A 54 11.72 8.11 -13.80
C ALA A 54 10.19 8.05 -13.72
N ALA A 55 9.58 8.68 -12.72
CA ALA A 55 8.14 8.76 -12.56
C ALA A 55 7.45 9.63 -13.62
N GLU A 56 8.15 10.64 -14.15
CA GLU A 56 7.69 11.45 -15.28
C GLU A 56 7.69 10.69 -16.61
N GLN A 57 8.37 9.54 -16.71
CA GLN A 57 8.26 8.70 -17.88
C GLN A 57 6.83 8.16 -17.96
N GLU A 58 6.17 8.38 -19.09
CA GLU A 58 4.79 7.98 -19.30
C GLU A 58 4.70 6.44 -19.32
N ILE A 59 4.41 5.84 -18.15
CA ILE A 59 4.15 4.42 -18.02
C ILE A 59 2.76 4.16 -18.59
N SER A 60 2.71 3.83 -19.87
CA SER A 60 1.47 3.37 -20.49
C SER A 60 1.12 1.98 -19.94
N ALA A 61 -0.12 1.84 -19.44
CA ALA A 61 -0.64 0.53 -19.07
C ALA A 61 -0.60 -0.41 -20.29
N PRO A 62 -0.22 -1.69 -20.13
CA PRO A 62 -0.27 -2.66 -21.22
C PRO A 62 -1.65 -2.68 -21.88
N GLU A 63 -1.67 -2.73 -23.21
CA GLU A 63 -2.92 -2.79 -23.96
C GLU A 63 -3.81 -3.94 -23.45
N GLY A 64 -5.08 -3.63 -23.20
CA GLY A 64 -6.06 -4.62 -22.74
C GLY A 64 -5.99 -4.98 -21.24
N LEU A 65 -5.08 -4.41 -20.44
CA LEU A 65 -5.06 -4.63 -18.98
C LEU A 65 -6.41 -4.30 -18.35
N GLN A 66 -7.03 -3.19 -18.73
CA GLN A 66 -8.35 -2.80 -18.24
C GLN A 66 -9.41 -3.87 -18.54
N GLY A 67 -9.40 -4.46 -19.75
CA GLY A 67 -10.32 -5.52 -20.14
C GLY A 67 -10.08 -6.81 -19.33
N GLN A 68 -8.82 -7.17 -19.08
CA GLN A 68 -8.47 -8.32 -18.26
C GLN A 68 -8.93 -8.16 -16.81
N VAL A 69 -8.71 -6.98 -16.22
CA VAL A 69 -9.16 -6.64 -14.87
C VAL A 69 -10.69 -6.67 -14.80
N ALA A 70 -11.37 -6.01 -15.74
CA ALA A 70 -12.84 -5.99 -15.80
C ALA A 70 -13.42 -7.42 -15.89
N ARG A 71 -12.84 -8.27 -16.74
CA ARG A 71 -13.27 -9.68 -16.86
C ARG A 71 -13.07 -10.44 -15.55
N ARG A 72 -11.93 -10.29 -14.88
CA ARG A 72 -11.66 -10.96 -13.59
C ARG A 72 -12.65 -10.52 -12.50
N VAL A 73 -12.92 -9.22 -12.41
CA VAL A 73 -13.90 -8.67 -11.46
C VAL A 73 -15.30 -9.18 -11.76
N ALA A 74 -15.71 -9.21 -13.03
CA ALA A 74 -17.03 -9.72 -13.42
C ALA A 74 -17.21 -11.20 -13.06
N ILE A 75 -16.19 -12.04 -13.31
CA ILE A 75 -16.23 -13.46 -12.95
C ILE A 75 -16.31 -13.63 -11.44
N ALA A 76 -15.50 -12.90 -10.66
CA ALA A 76 -15.52 -12.97 -9.21
C ALA A 76 -16.88 -12.55 -8.62
N ALA A 77 -17.46 -11.47 -9.13
CA ALA A 77 -18.78 -11.00 -8.72
C ALA A 77 -19.87 -12.03 -9.05
N TYR A 78 -19.83 -12.60 -10.26
CA TYR A 78 -20.79 -13.64 -10.67
C TYR A 78 -20.69 -14.90 -9.80
N LEU A 79 -19.48 -15.38 -9.53
CA LEU A 79 -19.27 -16.55 -8.66
C LEU A 79 -19.74 -16.28 -7.22
N GLY A 80 -19.46 -15.08 -6.68
CA GLY A 80 -19.97 -14.68 -5.37
C GLY A 80 -21.49 -14.65 -5.31
N ALA A 81 -22.14 -14.06 -6.33
CA ALA A 81 -23.60 -14.05 -6.43
C ALA A 81 -24.19 -15.46 -6.55
N ALA A 82 -23.59 -16.34 -7.35
CA ALA A 82 -24.02 -17.72 -7.50
C ALA A 82 -23.87 -18.53 -6.20
N ALA A 83 -22.77 -18.33 -5.46
CA ALA A 83 -22.54 -18.98 -4.18
C ALA A 83 -23.56 -18.54 -3.12
N ASN A 84 -23.86 -17.23 -3.05
CA ASN A 84 -24.87 -16.70 -2.13
C ASN A 84 -26.25 -17.26 -2.45
N LEU A 85 -26.64 -17.27 -3.72
CA LEU A 85 -27.94 -17.81 -4.15
C LEU A 85 -28.06 -19.31 -3.86
N ALA A 86 -27.00 -20.09 -4.08
CA ALA A 86 -26.97 -21.50 -3.71
C ALA A 86 -27.10 -21.67 -2.18
N GLY A 87 -26.39 -20.86 -1.39
CA GLY A 87 -26.49 -20.86 0.07
C GLY A 87 -27.91 -20.55 0.56
N ASP A 88 -28.57 -19.56 -0.02
CA ASP A 88 -29.95 -19.18 0.32
C ASP A 88 -30.95 -20.30 0.01
N ILE A 89 -30.80 -20.93 -1.16
CA ILE A 89 -31.63 -22.08 -1.57
C ILE A 89 -31.43 -23.24 -0.61
N LEU A 90 -30.18 -23.67 -0.38
CA LEU A 90 -29.88 -24.79 0.52
C LEU A 90 -30.37 -24.48 1.95
N GLY A 91 -30.22 -23.25 2.43
CA GLY A 91 -30.73 -22.81 3.72
C GLY A 91 -32.26 -22.83 3.81
N ALA A 92 -32.97 -22.45 2.74
CA ALA A 92 -34.42 -22.54 2.68
C ALA A 92 -34.92 -23.99 2.72
N TYR A 93 -34.33 -24.88 1.90
CA TYR A 93 -34.68 -26.30 1.89
C TYR A 93 -34.29 -27.01 3.19
N GLY A 94 -33.13 -26.70 3.76
CA GLY A 94 -32.70 -27.23 5.05
C GLY A 94 -33.67 -26.87 6.17
N ARG A 95 -34.10 -25.59 6.24
CA ARG A 95 -35.12 -25.15 7.19
C ARG A 95 -36.46 -25.86 6.99
N ALA A 96 -36.90 -26.02 5.74
CA ALA A 96 -38.14 -26.74 5.44
C ALA A 96 -38.07 -28.23 5.84
N LEU A 97 -36.91 -28.87 5.65
CA LEU A 97 -36.68 -30.27 6.03
C LEU A 97 -36.70 -30.43 7.56
N VAL A 98 -36.01 -29.54 8.30
CA VAL A 98 -36.02 -29.52 9.78
C VAL A 98 -37.44 -29.36 10.31
N TYR A 99 -38.20 -28.43 9.72
CA TYR A 99 -39.60 -28.21 10.06
C TYR A 99 -40.46 -29.46 9.80
N TYR A 100 -40.30 -30.10 8.65
CA TYR A 100 -41.07 -31.30 8.28
C TYR A 100 -40.74 -32.53 9.13
N LEU A 101 -39.49 -32.65 9.59
CA LEU A 101 -39.05 -33.71 10.50
C LEU A 101 -39.45 -33.46 11.96
N GLY A 102 -40.10 -32.34 12.27
CA GLY A 102 -40.54 -32.00 13.64
C GLY A 102 -39.38 -31.75 14.61
N LEU A 103 -38.19 -31.42 14.07
CA LEU A 103 -36.98 -31.14 14.83
C LEU A 103 -36.84 -29.63 15.16
N ALA A 104 -37.95 -28.88 15.05
CA ALA A 104 -38.04 -27.45 15.29
C ALA A 104 -38.51 -27.14 16.72
#